data_AF-A0AAW7KIB2-F1
#
_entry.id   AF-A0AAW7KIB2-F1
#
_cell.length_a   1.000
_cell.length_b   1.000
_cell.length_c   1.000
_cell.angle_alpha   90.00
_cell.angle_beta   90.00
_cell.angle_gamma   90.00
#
_symmetry.space_group_name_H-M   'P 1'
#
loop_
_entity.id
_entity.type
_entity.pdbx_description
1 polymer ?
#
loop_
_entity_poly.entity_id
_entity_poly.type
_entity_poly.pdbx_seq_one_letter_code
_entity_poly.pdbx_strand_id
1 'polypeptide(L)'
;IDKETFAKEILGDGSTALNGFVPANFAKNPDTGEDFRKENGDLLPYNIKEAQANWTKAKEELGKDKIELELISADSAIAKKTIEFVQGQLQQNLPGLTIKLKSLPLQNRLDLQTAGNYDLAFGTWTPDYADPINFLEFYDSKSGLNTSG
;
A
#
# COMPACT_ATOMS: atom_id res chain seq x y z
N ILE A 1 4.61 -5.29 6.73
CA ILE A 1 4.62 -6.21 5.58
C ILE A 1 6.06 -6.34 5.13
N ASP A 2 6.58 -7.56 5.03
CA ASP A 2 7.94 -7.80 4.52
C ASP A 2 7.98 -7.60 2.99
N LYS A 3 8.45 -6.42 2.58
CA LYS A 3 8.49 -6.02 1.17
C LYS A 3 9.63 -6.68 0.41
N GLU A 4 10.69 -7.11 1.10
CA GLU A 4 11.82 -7.79 0.46
C GLU A 4 11.43 -9.20 0.05
N THR A 5 10.84 -9.97 0.97
CA THR A 5 10.29 -11.29 0.64
C THR A 5 9.22 -11.19 -0.44
N PHE A 6 8.34 -10.19 -0.35
CA PHE A 6 7.34 -9.96 -1.38
C PHE A 6 7.97 -9.79 -2.78
N ALA A 7 8.93 -8.88 -2.91
CA ALA A 7 9.58 -8.61 -4.19
C ALA A 7 10.37 -9.82 -4.72
N LYS A 8 11.15 -10.49 -3.86
CA LYS A 8 12.07 -11.56 -4.25
C LYS A 8 11.37 -12.90 -4.49
N GLU A 9 10.46 -13.28 -3.60
CA GLU A 9 9.88 -14.65 -3.57
C GLU A 9 8.46 -14.70 -4.13
N ILE A 10 7.68 -13.63 -3.96
CA ILE A 10 6.28 -13.61 -4.40
C ILE A 10 6.17 -13.05 -5.82
N LEU A 11 6.83 -11.93 -6.12
CA LEU A 11 6.84 -11.36 -7.47
C LEU A 11 7.89 -12.06 -8.34
N GLY A 12 9.17 -12.02 -7.93
CA GLY A 12 10.25 -12.71 -8.63
C GLY A 12 10.50 -12.21 -10.06
N ASP A 13 10.07 -10.99 -10.38
CA ASP A 13 10.03 -10.41 -11.74
C ASP A 13 11.00 -9.25 -11.94
N GLY A 14 11.91 -9.03 -10.98
CA GLY A 14 12.84 -7.89 -10.96
C GLY A 14 12.33 -6.70 -10.15
N SER A 15 11.11 -6.77 -9.60
CA SER A 15 10.63 -5.83 -8.59
C SER A 15 11.57 -5.76 -7.38
N THR A 16 11.60 -4.59 -6.73
CA THR A 16 12.40 -4.35 -5.53
C THR A 16 11.53 -3.76 -4.41
N ALA A 17 11.97 -3.94 -3.17
CA ALA A 17 11.28 -3.35 -2.02
C ALA A 17 11.33 -1.82 -2.07
N LEU A 18 10.22 -1.18 -1.70
CA LEU A 18 10.11 0.28 -1.65
C LEU A 18 9.58 0.74 -0.29
N ASN A 19 10.32 1.62 0.38
CA ASN A 19 9.95 2.19 1.68
C ASN A 19 9.46 3.64 1.60
N GLY A 20 8.98 4.06 0.43
CA GLY A 20 8.35 5.36 0.20
C GLY A 20 7.28 5.25 -0.88
N PHE A 21 6.65 6.37 -1.23
CA PHE A 21 5.61 6.39 -2.27
C PHE A 21 6.18 6.64 -3.66
N VAL A 22 7.15 7.57 -3.78
CA VAL A 22 7.88 7.83 -5.02
C VAL A 22 8.94 6.75 -5.24
N PRO A 23 8.98 6.07 -6.40
CA PRO A 23 9.97 5.02 -6.69
C PRO A 23 11.41 5.54 -6.78
N ALA A 24 12.38 4.64 -6.56
CA ALA A 24 13.79 4.92 -6.85
C ALA A 24 14.05 5.00 -8.36
N ASN A 25 15.08 5.76 -8.76
CA ASN A 25 15.49 6.01 -10.14
C ASN A 25 14.41 6.67 -11.01
N PHE A 26 13.42 7.32 -10.39
CA PHE A 26 12.31 7.95 -11.10
C PHE A 26 12.57 9.43 -11.38
N ALA A 27 13.04 10.16 -10.37
CA ALA A 27 13.30 11.59 -10.46
C ALA A 27 14.58 11.95 -9.73
N LYS A 28 15.27 12.98 -10.24
CA LYS A 28 16.52 13.48 -9.67
C LYS A 28 16.36 14.92 -9.27
N ASN A 29 17.05 15.29 -8.19
CA ASN A 29 17.19 16.67 -7.80
C ASN A 29 17.96 17.44 -8.91
N PRO A 30 17.42 18.56 -9.42
CA PRO A 30 18.05 19.30 -10.51
C PRO A 30 19.38 19.97 -10.11
N ASP A 31 19.56 20.27 -8.82
CA ASP A 31 20.76 20.95 -8.32
C ASP A 31 21.89 19.96 -7.98
N THR A 32 21.55 18.83 -7.33
CA THR A 32 22.54 17.84 -6.86
C THR A 32 22.72 16.66 -7.82
N GLY A 33 21.74 16.41 -8.68
CA GLY A 33 21.68 15.21 -9.54
C GLY A 33 21.38 13.91 -8.78
N GLU A 34 21.14 13.98 -7.47
CA GLU A 34 20.87 12.84 -6.60
C GLU A 34 19.44 12.32 -6.81
N ASP A 35 19.24 11.02 -6.62
CA ASP A 35 17.92 10.41 -6.73
C ASP A 35 16.98 10.87 -5.60
N PHE A 36 15.74 11.21 -5.94
CA PHE A 36 14.75 11.70 -4.98
C PHE A 36 14.52 10.71 -3.83
N ARG A 37 14.44 9.40 -4.11
CA ARG A 37 14.19 8.40 -3.07
C ARG A 37 15.38 8.27 -2.14
N LYS A 38 16.61 8.43 -2.65
CA LYS A 38 17.83 8.45 -1.83
C LYS A 38 17.91 9.67 -0.92
N GLU A 39 17.58 10.87 -1.41
CA GLU A 39 17.55 12.08 -0.57
C GLU A 39 16.46 11.99 0.52
N ASN A 40 15.30 11.41 0.19
CA ASN A 40 14.15 11.35 1.08
C ASN A 40 14.19 10.12 2.04
N GLY A 41 15.11 9.18 1.85
CA GLY A 41 15.37 8.06 2.77
C GLY A 41 14.24 7.02 2.88
N ASP A 42 14.33 6.14 3.87
CA ASP A 42 13.31 5.12 4.17
C ASP A 42 12.23 5.70 5.11
N LEU A 43 10.97 5.74 4.66
CA LEU A 43 9.85 6.31 5.42
C LEU A 43 9.02 5.24 6.13
N LEU A 44 8.83 4.09 5.49
CA LEU A 44 8.02 2.97 6.00
C LEU A 44 8.80 1.65 5.95
N PRO A 45 9.92 1.54 6.69
CA PRO A 45 10.67 0.30 6.77
C PRO A 45 9.86 -0.82 7.44
N TYR A 46 10.23 -2.07 7.18
CA TYR A 46 9.60 -3.21 7.82
C TYR A 46 10.05 -3.35 9.28
N ASN A 47 9.10 -3.21 10.22
CA ASN A 47 9.35 -3.33 11.65
C ASN A 47 8.16 -3.97 12.38
N ILE A 48 8.27 -5.27 12.71
CA ILE A 48 7.20 -6.01 13.38
C ILE A 48 6.93 -5.47 14.79
N LYS A 49 7.98 -5.12 15.55
CA LYS A 49 7.83 -4.64 16.94
C LYS A 49 7.01 -3.35 16.99
N GLU A 50 7.33 -2.42 16.11
CA GLU A 50 6.61 -1.16 16.00
C GLU A 50 5.18 -1.36 15.47
N ALA A 51 4.99 -2.25 14.48
CA ALA A 51 3.66 -2.59 13.98
C ALA A 51 2.76 -3.15 15.10
N GLN A 52 3.28 -4.06 15.93
CA GLN A 52 2.54 -4.64 17.06
C GLN A 52 2.26 -3.63 18.19
N ALA A 53 3.21 -2.72 18.44
CA ALA A 53 3.00 -1.65 19.41
C ALA A 53 1.90 -0.69 18.95
N ASN A 54 1.93 -0.26 17.68
CA ASN A 54 0.89 0.60 17.10
C ASN A 54 -0.46 -0.10 17.03
N TRP A 55 -0.48 -1.41 16.76
CA TRP A 55 -1.73 -2.18 16.73
C TRP A 55 -2.38 -2.31 18.10
N THR A 56 -1.59 -2.51 19.17
CA THR A 56 -2.12 -2.51 20.54
C THR A 56 -2.78 -1.18 20.88
N LYS A 57 -2.12 -0.05 20.57
CA LYS A 57 -2.69 1.29 20.76
C LYS A 57 -3.98 1.48 19.96
N ALA A 58 -4.01 1.07 18.70
CA ALA A 58 -5.20 1.18 17.87
C ALA A 58 -6.40 0.41 18.47
N LYS A 59 -6.18 -0.79 18.99
CA LYS A 59 -7.25 -1.57 19.66
C LYS A 59 -7.75 -0.89 20.94
N GLU A 60 -6.86 -0.29 21.71
CA GLU A 60 -7.22 0.48 22.91
C GLU A 60 -8.05 1.72 22.56
N GLU A 61 -7.60 2.51 21.57
CA GLU A 61 -8.30 3.71 21.10
C GLU A 61 -9.68 3.39 20.51
N LEU A 62 -9.80 2.27 19.79
CA LEU A 62 -11.06 1.82 19.18
C LEU A 62 -11.96 1.05 20.14
N GLY A 63 -11.45 0.65 21.32
CA GLY A 63 -12.16 -0.22 22.26
C GLY A 63 -12.55 -1.58 21.67
N LYS A 64 -11.74 -2.12 20.74
CA LYS A 64 -12.04 -3.36 20.00
C LYS A 64 -10.86 -4.32 20.02
N ASP A 65 -11.10 -5.54 20.48
CA ASP A 65 -10.11 -6.62 20.44
C ASP A 65 -10.03 -7.35 19.10
N LYS A 66 -11.13 -7.34 18.35
CA LYS A 66 -11.24 -7.96 17.03
C LYS A 66 -11.66 -6.93 16.01
N ILE A 67 -10.94 -6.88 14.90
CA ILE A 67 -11.17 -5.93 13.81
C ILE A 67 -11.22 -6.74 12.52
N GLU A 68 -12.26 -6.53 11.74
CA GLU A 68 -12.44 -7.15 10.43
C GLU A 68 -12.46 -6.04 9.38
N LEU A 69 -11.68 -6.20 8.31
CA LEU A 69 -11.60 -5.25 7.19
C LEU A 69 -11.70 -6.01 5.87
N GLU A 70 -12.34 -5.41 4.86
CA GLU A 70 -12.36 -5.90 3.48
C GLU A 70 -11.24 -5.22 2.65
N LEU A 71 -10.36 -6.05 2.08
CA LEU A 71 -9.33 -5.64 1.12
C LEU A 71 -9.77 -5.96 -0.30
N ILE A 72 -10.07 -4.90 -1.07
CA ILE A 72 -10.44 -5.01 -2.47
C ILE A 72 -9.23 -4.95 -3.40
N SER A 73 -9.26 -5.69 -4.51
CA SER A 73 -8.21 -5.67 -5.54
C SER A 73 -8.78 -5.85 -6.95
N ALA A 74 -7.93 -5.69 -7.97
CA ALA A 74 -8.19 -6.24 -9.29
C ALA A 74 -8.25 -7.78 -9.25
N ASP A 75 -8.93 -8.39 -10.22
CA ASP A 75 -9.11 -9.84 -10.37
C ASP A 75 -7.99 -10.58 -11.12
N SER A 76 -6.95 -9.84 -11.52
CA SER A 76 -5.74 -10.39 -12.12
C SER A 76 -4.98 -11.31 -11.16
N ALA A 77 -4.27 -12.29 -11.73
CA ALA A 77 -3.53 -13.28 -10.94
C ALA A 77 -2.48 -12.62 -10.01
N ILE A 78 -1.80 -11.58 -10.50
CA ILE A 78 -0.79 -10.87 -9.72
C ILE A 78 -1.41 -10.09 -8.56
N ALA A 79 -2.57 -9.46 -8.76
CA ALA A 79 -3.26 -8.73 -7.72
C ALA A 79 -3.77 -9.68 -6.62
N LYS A 80 -4.37 -10.81 -7.00
CA LYS A 80 -4.80 -11.87 -6.07
C LYS A 80 -3.63 -12.39 -5.21
N LYS A 81 -2.53 -12.79 -5.86
CA LYS A 81 -1.32 -13.24 -5.17
C LYS A 81 -0.77 -12.18 -4.22
N THR A 82 -0.84 -10.91 -4.61
CA THR A 82 -0.39 -9.79 -3.78
C THR A 82 -1.24 -9.64 -2.53
N ILE A 83 -2.57 -9.59 -2.66
CA ILE A 83 -3.44 -9.39 -1.50
C ILE A 83 -3.49 -10.61 -0.58
N GLU A 84 -3.27 -11.82 -1.09
CA GLU A 84 -3.11 -13.04 -0.29
C GLU A 84 -1.85 -12.95 0.58
N PHE A 85 -0.72 -12.52 0.01
CA PHE A 85 0.50 -12.30 0.77
C PHE A 85 0.33 -11.20 1.84
N VAL A 86 -0.31 -10.09 1.48
CA VAL A 86 -0.60 -8.99 2.41
C VAL A 86 -1.52 -9.46 3.55
N GLN A 87 -2.59 -10.18 3.24
CA GLN A 87 -3.48 -10.78 4.25
C GLN A 87 -2.68 -11.67 5.20
N GLY A 88 -1.86 -12.58 4.69
CA GLY A 88 -1.05 -13.48 5.51
C GLY A 88 -0.13 -12.72 6.46
N GLN A 89 0.61 -11.73 5.93
CA GLN A 89 1.51 -10.89 6.71
C GLN A 89 0.79 -10.08 7.80
N LEU A 90 -0.36 -9.48 7.47
CA LEU A 90 -1.13 -8.68 8.43
C LEU A 90 -1.73 -9.57 9.53
N GLN A 91 -2.41 -10.66 9.17
CA GLN A 91 -3.07 -11.53 10.15
C GLN A 91 -2.07 -12.30 11.02
N GLN A 92 -0.90 -12.67 10.48
CA GLN A 92 0.16 -13.32 11.26
C GLN A 92 0.72 -12.39 12.34
N ASN A 93 0.91 -11.11 12.01
CA ASN A 93 1.62 -10.17 12.86
C ASN A 93 0.71 -9.34 13.77
N LEU A 94 -0.58 -9.22 13.45
CA LEU A 94 -1.55 -8.35 14.13
C LEU A 94 -2.70 -9.19 14.72
N PRO A 95 -2.56 -9.69 15.96
CA PRO A 95 -3.56 -10.55 16.58
C PRO A 95 -4.94 -9.88 16.69
N GLY A 96 -5.98 -10.62 16.30
CA GLY A 96 -7.37 -10.13 16.30
C GLY A 96 -7.80 -9.44 15.00
N LEU A 97 -6.87 -9.23 14.05
CA LEU A 97 -7.20 -8.73 12.71
C LEU A 97 -7.68 -9.87 11.81
N THR A 98 -8.78 -9.64 11.09
CA THR A 98 -9.23 -10.47 9.97
C THR A 98 -9.33 -9.61 8.73
N ILE A 99 -8.68 -10.02 7.65
CA ILE A 99 -8.76 -9.36 6.34
C ILE A 99 -9.59 -10.25 5.42
N LYS A 100 -10.73 -9.75 4.94
CA LYS A 100 -11.54 -10.41 3.91
C LYS A 100 -11.08 -9.95 2.54
N LEU A 101 -10.77 -10.87 1.65
CA LEU A 101 -10.28 -10.57 0.30
C LEU A 101 -11.44 -10.51 -0.69
N LYS A 102 -11.46 -9.49 -1.55
CA LYS A 102 -12.46 -9.34 -2.61
C LYS A 102 -11.84 -8.81 -3.89
N SER A 103 -11.65 -9.69 -4.85
CA SER A 103 -11.11 -9.31 -6.16
C SER A 103 -12.24 -9.09 -7.17
N LEU A 104 -12.18 -7.96 -7.88
CA LEU A 104 -13.25 -7.49 -8.74
C LEU A 104 -12.70 -7.04 -10.11
N PRO A 105 -13.52 -7.11 -11.18
CA PRO A 105 -13.24 -6.42 -12.43
C PRO A 105 -13.10 -4.90 -12.20
N LEU A 106 -12.38 -4.22 -13.11
CA LEU A 106 -12.04 -2.80 -12.97
C LEU A 106 -13.24 -1.91 -12.67
N GLN A 107 -14.33 -2.04 -13.45
CA GLN A 107 -15.49 -1.16 -13.30
C GLN A 107 -16.10 -1.25 -11.90
N ASN A 108 -16.40 -2.46 -11.42
CA ASN A 108 -16.96 -2.68 -10.09
C ASN A 108 -16.04 -2.16 -8.97
N ARG A 109 -14.72 -2.27 -9.15
CA ARG A 109 -13.74 -1.74 -8.20
C ARG A 109 -13.77 -0.20 -8.16
N LEU A 110 -13.82 0.45 -9.32
CA LEU A 110 -13.92 1.91 -9.41
C LEU A 110 -15.23 2.42 -8.81
N ASP A 111 -16.34 1.70 -9.01
CA ASP A 111 -17.63 2.08 -8.43
C ASP A 111 -17.58 2.02 -6.89
N LEU A 112 -16.98 0.97 -6.31
CA LEU A 112 -16.80 0.88 -4.86
C LEU A 112 -15.86 1.95 -4.32
N GLN A 113 -14.74 2.21 -5.01
CA GLN A 113 -13.78 3.24 -4.60
C GLN A 113 -14.42 4.64 -4.63
N THR A 114 -15.09 4.99 -5.73
CA THR A 114 -15.79 6.28 -5.88
C THR A 114 -16.89 6.47 -4.85
N ALA A 115 -17.59 5.38 -4.48
CA ALA A 115 -18.63 5.41 -3.45
C ALA A 115 -18.08 5.38 -2.02
N GLY A 116 -16.77 5.22 -1.80
CA GLY A 116 -16.18 5.04 -0.47
C GLY A 116 -16.57 3.72 0.22
N ASN A 117 -17.03 2.73 -0.55
CA ASN A 117 -17.55 1.45 -0.05
C ASN A 117 -16.46 0.37 -0.01
N TYR A 118 -15.40 0.63 0.74
CA TYR A 118 -14.28 -0.30 0.96
C TYR A 118 -13.50 0.10 2.22
N ASP A 119 -12.79 -0.85 2.85
CA ASP A 119 -11.90 -0.54 3.98
C ASP A 119 -10.45 -0.35 3.51
N LEU A 120 -9.97 -1.27 2.67
CA LEU A 120 -8.63 -1.26 2.10
C LEU A 120 -8.71 -1.54 0.60
N ALA A 121 -7.87 -0.87 -0.19
CA ALA A 121 -7.77 -1.14 -1.61
C ALA A 121 -6.31 -1.36 -2.02
N PHE A 122 -6.06 -2.46 -2.73
CA PHE A 122 -4.80 -2.66 -3.45
C PHE A 122 -4.92 -2.05 -4.84
N GLY A 123 -4.03 -1.12 -5.14
CA GLY A 123 -3.93 -0.46 -6.44
C GLY A 123 -2.48 -0.18 -6.81
N THR A 124 -2.27 0.12 -8.08
CA THR A 124 -0.98 0.53 -8.64
C THR A 124 -1.14 1.87 -9.31
N TRP A 125 -0.10 2.70 -9.26
CA TRP A 125 -0.03 3.94 -10.00
C TRP A 125 1.09 3.86 -11.03
N THR A 126 0.84 4.33 -12.25
CA THR A 126 1.84 4.48 -13.28
C THR A 126 1.89 5.96 -13.64
N PRO A 127 3.03 6.63 -13.47
CA PRO A 127 3.09 8.07 -13.61
C PRO A 127 3.00 8.51 -15.07
N ASP A 128 2.32 9.64 -15.31
CA ASP A 128 2.17 10.20 -16.66
C ASP A 128 3.41 10.98 -17.12
N TYR A 129 4.20 11.51 -16.17
CA TYR A 129 5.43 12.25 -16.41
C TYR A 129 6.43 12.07 -15.26
N ALA A 130 7.73 12.25 -15.55
CA ALA A 130 8.84 11.96 -14.65
C ALA A 130 9.09 13.05 -13.60
N ASP A 131 8.09 13.30 -12.73
CA ASP A 131 8.20 14.23 -11.60
C ASP A 131 7.55 13.61 -10.33
N PRO A 132 8.18 13.71 -9.15
CA PRO A 132 7.61 13.19 -7.90
C PRO A 132 6.19 13.66 -7.61
N ILE A 133 5.81 14.87 -8.06
CA ILE A 133 4.47 15.41 -7.83
C ILE A 133 3.37 14.54 -8.43
N ASN A 134 3.64 13.82 -9.52
CA ASN A 134 2.66 12.93 -10.16
C ASN A 134 2.23 11.78 -9.23
N PHE A 135 3.12 11.35 -8.33
CA PHE A 135 2.73 10.44 -7.25
C PHE A 135 2.04 11.24 -6.13
N LEU A 136 2.63 12.34 -5.67
CA LEU A 136 2.16 13.03 -4.46
C LEU A 136 0.77 13.67 -4.62
N GLU A 137 0.39 14.11 -5.82
CA GLU A 137 -0.92 14.70 -6.12
C GLU A 137 -2.08 13.71 -5.91
N PHE A 138 -1.79 12.41 -5.87
CA PHE A 138 -2.76 11.37 -5.53
C PHE A 138 -3.38 11.62 -4.15
N TYR A 139 -2.63 12.20 -3.22
CA TYR A 139 -3.05 12.42 -1.83
C TYR A 139 -3.43 13.87 -1.53
N ASP A 140 -3.54 14.75 -2.53
CA ASP A 140 -4.20 16.03 -2.30
C ASP A 140 -5.66 15.79 -1.88
N SER A 141 -6.11 16.44 -0.81
CA SER A 141 -7.48 16.37 -0.30
C SER A 141 -8.57 16.69 -1.33
N LYS A 142 -8.24 17.39 -2.41
CA LYS A 142 -9.15 17.76 -3.51
C LYS A 142 -8.92 16.95 -4.78
N SER A 143 -7.96 16.02 -4.77
CA SER A 143 -7.67 15.17 -5.91
C SER A 143 -8.82 14.20 -6.15
N GLY A 144 -9.28 14.10 -7.40
CA GLY A 144 -10.27 13.08 -7.79
C GLY A 144 -9.72 11.65 -7.73
N LEU A 145 -8.40 11.50 -7.55
CA LEU A 145 -7.73 10.21 -7.34
C LEU A 145 -7.75 9.78 -5.87
N ASN A 146 -7.94 10.73 -4.94
CA ASN A 146 -8.04 10.45 -3.52
C ASN A 146 -9.43 9.94 -3.17
N THR A 147 -9.61 8.62 -3.17
CA THR A 147 -10.90 7.99 -2.86
C THR A 147 -11.03 7.56 -1.39
N SER A 148 -10.02 7.83 -0.54
CA SER A 148 -10.01 7.38 0.85
C SER A 148 -10.79 8.27 1.83
N GLY A 149 -11.24 9.45 1.39
CA GLY A 149 -12.04 10.38 2.20
C GLY A 149 -11.23 11.22 3.18
#